data_AF-A0AAD0QYJ4-F1
#
_entry.id   AF-A0AAD0QYJ4-F1
#
_cell.length_a   1.000
_cell.length_b   1.000
_cell.length_c   1.000
_cell.angle_alpha   90.00
_cell.angle_beta   90.00
_cell.angle_gamma   90.00
#
_symmetry.space_group_name_H-M   'P 1'
#
loop_
_entity.id
_entity.type
_entity.pdbx_description
1 polymer ?
#
loop_
_entity_poly.entity_id
_entity_poly.type
_entity_poly.pdbx_seq_one_letter_code
_entity_poly.pdbx_strand_id
1 'polypeptide(L)'
;MLLEAVGDTIDLATLTEEVVQVRIPLYPGQRAGDVVTLSWTGQVGEGGGMTWETDLTVPPGGEKTELVFDVSLPFLEPLVDGTLTLSYSAFTPDFDLRRSSSEVVYNVVDSGAVDYPAPTCAQVQGSGANAFLPSDTAIAVFDIPNTAPLRTGDVVTLHFAAASGTPPEPVIAPKTFSGFPFNFSVANADILPFVEVDMSVTYSVVRGNG
;
A
#
# COMPACT_ATOMS: atom_id res chain seq x y z
N MET A 1 20.63 -5.72 5.64
CA MET A 1 19.46 -5.43 6.51
C MET A 1 18.56 -4.46 5.79
N LEU A 2 17.25 -4.57 5.99
CA LEU A 2 16.26 -3.65 5.45
C LEU A 2 16.13 -2.46 6.41
N LEU A 3 16.28 -1.22 5.93
CA LEU A 3 16.39 -0.05 6.82
C LEU A 3 15.04 0.39 7.41
N GLU A 4 13.97 0.22 6.64
CA GLU A 4 12.62 0.62 6.99
C GLU A 4 11.89 -0.45 7.84
N ALA A 5 12.52 -1.60 8.05
CA ALA A 5 11.98 -2.66 8.88
C ALA A 5 12.12 -2.33 10.38
N VAL A 6 11.06 -2.61 11.13
CA VAL A 6 11.07 -2.58 12.60
C VAL A 6 11.17 -4.02 13.10
N GLY A 7 12.37 -4.41 13.52
CA GLY A 7 12.65 -5.81 13.89
C GLY A 7 12.69 -6.71 12.65
N ASP A 8 11.79 -7.69 12.61
CA ASP A 8 11.62 -8.63 11.50
C ASP A 8 10.40 -8.30 10.63
N THR A 9 9.83 -7.10 10.76
CA THR A 9 8.59 -6.73 10.07
C THR A 9 8.81 -5.45 9.27
N ILE A 10 8.37 -5.44 8.02
CA ILE A 10 8.22 -4.24 7.21
C ILE A 10 6.74 -3.95 7.01
N ASP A 11 6.36 -2.71 7.34
CA ASP A 11 4.99 -2.24 7.21
C ASP A 11 4.87 -1.22 6.08
N LEU A 12 4.28 -1.64 4.96
CA LEU A 12 4.14 -0.82 3.76
C LEU A 12 3.29 0.44 4.01
N ALA A 13 2.43 0.40 5.04
CA ALA A 13 1.62 1.54 5.46
C ALA A 13 2.44 2.68 6.07
N THR A 14 3.65 2.38 6.54
CA THR A 14 4.53 3.38 7.19
C THR A 14 5.52 4.01 6.22
N LEU A 15 5.66 3.45 5.01
CA LEU A 15 6.61 3.90 4.01
C LEU A 15 6.15 5.24 3.41
N THR A 16 7.09 6.19 3.35
CA THR A 16 6.89 7.52 2.76
C THR A 16 7.45 7.64 1.35
N GLU A 17 8.34 6.73 0.96
CA GLU A 17 9.01 6.67 -0.34
C GLU A 17 8.54 5.44 -1.13
N GLU A 18 8.68 5.48 -2.45
CA GLU A 18 8.32 4.34 -3.32
C GLU A 18 9.38 3.23 -3.38
N VAL A 19 10.44 3.35 -2.59
CA VAL A 19 11.53 2.39 -2.47
C VAL A 19 11.85 2.14 -1.01
N VAL A 20 12.39 0.95 -0.74
CA VAL A 20 12.98 0.58 0.55
C VAL A 20 14.45 0.30 0.36
N GLN A 21 15.25 0.56 1.39
CA GLN A 21 16.70 0.49 1.31
C GLN A 21 17.24 -0.78 1.94
N VAL A 22 17.93 -1.59 1.15
CA VAL A 22 18.68 -2.75 1.63
C VAL A 22 20.14 -2.39 1.79
N ARG A 23 20.59 -2.32 3.03
CA ARG A 23 21.98 -2.05 3.39
C ARG A 23 22.79 -3.34 3.47
N ILE A 24 23.83 -3.43 2.66
CA ILE A 24 24.81 -4.53 2.68
C ILE A 24 26.00 -4.09 3.54
N PRO A 25 26.29 -4.80 4.65
CA PRO A 25 27.43 -4.47 5.49
C PRO A 25 28.74 -4.69 4.73
N LEU A 26 29.79 -3.99 5.15
CA LEU A 26 31.14 -4.22 4.63
C LEU A 26 31.52 -5.69 4.79
N TYR A 27 31.81 -6.37 3.68
CA TYR A 27 32.26 -7.76 3.72
C TYR A 27 33.80 -7.84 3.68
N PRO A 28 34.41 -8.90 4.25
CA PRO A 28 35.86 -9.02 4.32
C PRO A 28 36.48 -8.91 2.93
N GLY A 29 37.46 -8.05 2.68
CA GLY A 29 38.12 -7.96 1.36
C GLY A 29 37.26 -7.41 0.23
N GLN A 30 36.22 -6.62 0.55
CA GLN A 30 35.50 -5.77 -0.39
C GLN A 30 36.47 -4.82 -1.11
N ARG A 31 36.30 -4.69 -2.42
CA ARG A 31 37.12 -3.83 -3.27
C ARG A 31 36.33 -3.26 -4.45
N ALA A 32 36.80 -2.16 -5.00
CA ALA A 32 36.23 -1.58 -6.21
C ALA A 32 36.27 -2.60 -7.35
N GLY A 33 35.16 -2.71 -8.08
CA GLY A 33 34.98 -3.70 -9.15
C GLY A 33 34.41 -5.04 -8.71
N ASP A 34 34.25 -5.30 -7.40
CA ASP A 34 33.42 -6.42 -6.95
C ASP A 34 31.97 -6.23 -7.45
N VAL A 35 31.33 -7.31 -7.90
CA VAL A 35 29.91 -7.32 -8.28
C VAL A 35 29.13 -7.90 -7.12
N VAL A 36 28.22 -7.10 -6.54
CA VAL A 36 27.34 -7.54 -5.47
C VAL A 36 25.94 -7.73 -6.03
N THR A 37 25.42 -8.95 -5.96
CA THR A 37 24.06 -9.29 -6.38
C THR A 37 23.19 -9.38 -5.12
N LEU A 38 22.20 -8.51 -5.01
CA LEU A 38 21.13 -8.64 -4.04
C LEU A 38 20.05 -9.57 -4.64
N SER A 39 19.65 -10.58 -3.88
CA SER A 39 18.54 -11.48 -4.22
C SER A 39 17.45 -11.36 -3.17
N TRP A 40 16.21 -11.19 -3.62
CA TRP A 40 15.05 -11.18 -2.73
C TRP A 40 13.95 -12.11 -3.24
N THR A 41 13.42 -12.92 -2.33
CA THR A 41 12.36 -13.87 -2.62
C THR A 41 11.12 -13.49 -1.85
N GLY A 42 10.03 -13.24 -2.57
CA GLY A 42 8.73 -13.02 -1.99
C GLY A 42 7.90 -14.30 -1.96
N GLN A 43 7.24 -14.58 -0.85
CA GLN A 43 6.36 -15.74 -0.71
C GLN A 43 5.06 -15.36 0.01
N VAL A 44 3.92 -15.70 -0.60
CA VAL A 44 2.58 -15.53 -0.03
C VAL A 44 1.88 -16.90 0.01
N GLY A 45 1.32 -17.24 1.17
CA GLY A 45 0.68 -18.54 1.40
C GLY A 45 1.64 -19.73 1.17
N GLU A 46 1.08 -20.86 0.72
CA GLU A 46 1.84 -22.09 0.44
C GLU A 46 2.35 -22.18 -1.02
N GLY A 47 2.22 -21.12 -1.81
CA GLY A 47 2.69 -21.08 -3.20
C GLY A 47 4.23 -21.05 -3.30
N GLY A 48 4.74 -21.37 -4.50
CA GLY A 48 6.17 -21.18 -4.79
C GLY A 48 6.54 -19.70 -4.75
N GLY A 49 7.61 -19.36 -4.01
CA GLY A 49 8.11 -17.99 -3.94
C GLY A 49 8.61 -17.47 -5.30
N MET A 50 8.52 -16.16 -5.50
CA MET A 50 9.09 -15.46 -6.66
C MET A 50 10.39 -14.78 -6.25
N THR A 51 11.46 -15.02 -7.00
CA THR A 51 12.78 -14.45 -6.71
C THR A 51 13.15 -13.39 -7.75
N TRP A 52 13.70 -12.28 -7.27
CA TRP A 52 14.25 -11.20 -8.07
C TRP A 52 15.70 -10.93 -7.66
N GLU A 53 16.47 -10.37 -8.59
CA GLU A 53 17.87 -10.04 -8.38
C GLU A 53 18.21 -8.68 -8.98
N THR A 54 19.17 -8.00 -8.37
CA THR A 54 19.77 -6.79 -8.91
C THR A 54 21.24 -6.70 -8.53
N ASP A 55 22.04 -6.10 -9.41
CA ASP A 55 23.48 -6.02 -9.25
C ASP A 55 23.93 -4.59 -8.95
N LEU A 56 24.94 -4.49 -8.10
CA LEU A 56 25.69 -3.26 -7.85
C LEU A 56 27.18 -3.56 -7.90
N THR A 57 27.88 -2.85 -8.78
CA THR A 57 29.35 -2.89 -8.83
C THR A 57 29.91 -1.94 -7.78
N VAL A 58 30.79 -2.41 -6.92
CA VAL A 58 31.44 -1.59 -5.89
C VAL A 58 32.21 -0.47 -6.60
N PRO A 59 31.86 0.81 -6.36
CA PRO A 59 32.49 1.93 -7.04
C PRO A 59 33.91 2.17 -6.50
N PRO A 60 34.78 2.86 -7.26
CA PRO A 60 36.03 3.39 -6.72
C PRO A 60 35.78 4.24 -5.47
N GLY A 61 36.49 3.99 -4.37
CA GLY A 61 36.25 4.64 -3.08
C GLY A 61 35.19 3.95 -2.21
N GLY A 62 34.49 2.93 -2.74
CA GLY A 62 33.52 2.12 -2.03
C GLY A 62 34.10 0.95 -1.24
N GLU A 63 35.43 0.82 -1.15
CA GLU A 63 36.10 -0.36 -0.58
C GLU A 63 35.95 -0.46 0.95
N LYS A 64 35.50 0.60 1.60
CA LYS A 64 35.33 0.70 3.06
C LYS A 64 33.97 1.27 3.46
N THR A 65 33.04 1.32 2.52
CA THR A 65 31.68 1.81 2.76
C THR A 65 30.70 0.67 2.53
N GLU A 66 29.56 0.79 3.17
CA GLU A 66 28.45 -0.13 2.90
C GLU A 66 27.80 0.22 1.58
N LEU A 67 27.08 -0.75 1.03
CA LEU A 67 26.34 -0.60 -0.21
C LEU A 67 24.86 -0.52 0.14
N VAL A 68 24.14 0.30 -0.62
CA VAL A 68 22.69 0.47 -0.47
C VAL A 68 22.05 0.13 -1.80
N PHE A 69 21.06 -0.74 -1.75
CA PHE A 69 20.18 -1.06 -2.87
C PHE A 69 18.81 -0.47 -2.60
N ASP A 70 18.20 0.11 -3.63
CA ASP A 70 16.81 0.53 -3.60
C ASP A 70 15.94 -0.61 -4.17
N VAL A 71 15.00 -1.10 -3.38
CA VAL A 71 14.01 -2.11 -3.80
C VAL A 71 12.65 -1.41 -3.92
N SER A 72 12.06 -1.43 -5.11
CA SER A 72 10.80 -0.71 -5.37
C SER A 72 9.60 -1.38 -4.69
N LEU A 73 8.69 -0.56 -4.17
CA LEU A 73 7.41 -0.98 -3.58
C LEU A 73 6.59 -1.97 -4.41
N PRO A 74 6.51 -1.86 -5.76
CA PRO A 74 5.77 -2.82 -6.58
C PRO A 74 6.26 -4.27 -6.49
N PHE A 75 7.48 -4.52 -6.00
CA PHE A 75 7.98 -5.87 -5.70
C PHE A 75 7.56 -6.37 -4.32
N LEU A 76 7.09 -5.49 -3.44
CA LEU A 76 6.71 -5.77 -2.06
C LEU A 76 5.20 -5.77 -1.85
N GLU A 77 4.45 -4.93 -2.57
CA GLU A 77 2.99 -4.86 -2.50
C GLU A 77 2.30 -6.22 -2.71
N PRO A 78 2.72 -7.08 -3.65
CA PRO A 78 2.10 -8.40 -3.80
C PRO A 78 2.40 -9.35 -2.64
N LEU A 79 3.31 -8.98 -1.73
CA LEU A 79 3.79 -9.82 -0.63
C LEU A 79 3.09 -9.54 0.70
N VAL A 80 2.11 -8.63 0.74
CA VAL A 80 1.30 -8.36 1.95
C VAL A 80 0.74 -9.67 2.51
N ASP A 81 0.82 -9.83 3.83
CA ASP A 81 0.51 -11.05 4.58
C ASP A 81 1.41 -12.26 4.26
N GLY A 82 2.54 -11.99 3.61
CA GLY A 82 3.58 -12.95 3.26
C GLY A 82 4.93 -12.62 3.88
N THR A 83 5.98 -13.10 3.22
CA THR A 83 7.37 -12.93 3.66
C THR A 83 8.26 -12.46 2.52
N LEU A 84 9.28 -11.67 2.89
CA LEU A 84 10.38 -11.22 2.06
C LEU A 84 11.68 -11.79 2.60
N THR A 85 12.32 -12.67 1.85
CA THR A 85 13.62 -13.24 2.19
C THR A 85 14.72 -12.54 1.40
N LEU A 86 15.63 -11.85 2.09
CA LEU A 86 16.77 -11.13 1.51
C LEU A 86 18.06 -11.91 1.67
N SER A 87 18.86 -11.99 0.61
CA SER A 87 20.26 -12.44 0.67
C SER A 87 21.10 -11.67 -0.34
N TYR A 88 22.43 -11.68 -0.21
CA TYR A 88 23.32 -11.14 -1.22
C TYR A 88 24.48 -12.08 -1.51
N SER A 89 25.06 -11.95 -2.69
CA SER A 89 26.34 -12.55 -3.04
C SER A 89 27.31 -11.49 -3.55
N ALA A 90 28.60 -11.69 -3.28
CA ALA A 90 29.69 -10.83 -3.76
C ALA A 90 30.65 -11.66 -4.60
N PHE A 91 30.86 -11.23 -5.84
CA PHE A 91 31.79 -11.80 -6.79
C PHE A 91 32.97 -10.87 -6.99
N THR A 92 34.18 -11.38 -6.77
CA THR A 92 35.44 -10.68 -7.03
C THR A 92 36.08 -11.27 -8.30
N PRO A 93 36.01 -10.58 -9.46
CA PRO A 93 36.45 -11.13 -10.73
C PRO A 93 37.93 -11.51 -10.77
N ASP A 94 38.80 -10.67 -10.20
CA ASP A 94 40.27 -10.86 -10.23
C ASP A 94 40.74 -12.18 -9.60
N PHE A 95 39.94 -12.76 -8.71
CA PHE A 95 40.27 -13.98 -7.96
C PHE A 95 39.28 -15.12 -8.20
N ASP A 96 38.29 -14.91 -9.09
CA ASP A 96 37.13 -15.80 -9.27
C ASP A 96 36.51 -16.22 -7.92
N LEU A 97 36.43 -15.27 -6.97
CA LEU A 97 36.00 -15.54 -5.61
C LEU A 97 34.52 -15.17 -5.44
N ARG A 98 33.72 -16.13 -4.98
CA ARG A 98 32.29 -15.94 -4.67
C ARG A 98 32.04 -16.10 -3.18
N ARG A 99 31.22 -15.20 -2.64
CA ARG A 99 30.79 -15.20 -1.24
C ARG A 99 29.30 -14.97 -1.20
N SER A 100 28.60 -15.64 -0.31
CA SER A 100 27.17 -15.45 -0.10
C SER A 100 26.91 -15.11 1.36
N SER A 101 25.88 -14.30 1.59
CA SER A 101 25.38 -14.01 2.92
C SER A 101 24.47 -15.12 3.43
N SER A 102 24.16 -15.05 4.72
CA SER A 102 22.94 -15.70 5.24
C SER A 102 21.71 -14.96 4.74
N GLU A 103 20.58 -15.67 4.72
CA GLU A 103 19.27 -15.08 4.47
C GLU A 103 18.74 -14.35 5.70
N VAL A 104 17.98 -13.28 5.45
CA VAL A 104 17.20 -12.58 6.47
C VAL A 104 15.75 -12.52 5.99
N VAL A 105 14.83 -12.96 6.84
CA VAL A 105 13.40 -13.00 6.52
C VAL A 105 12.70 -11.84 7.22
N TYR A 106 11.84 -11.15 6.48
CA TYR A 106 10.94 -10.13 6.99
C TYR A 106 9.49 -10.52 6.73
N ASN A 107 8.61 -10.28 7.70
CA ASN A 107 7.17 -10.30 7.50
C ASN A 107 6.77 -9.02 6.78
N VAL A 108 6.00 -9.15 5.71
CA VAL A 108 5.48 -8.00 4.96
C VAL A 108 4.04 -7.79 5.37
N VAL A 109 3.77 -6.64 5.98
CA VAL A 109 2.42 -6.25 6.38
C VAL A 109 2.05 -4.94 5.73
N ASP A 110 0.76 -4.71 5.59
CA ASP A 110 0.21 -3.39 5.33
C ASP A 110 -0.78 -3.10 6.46
N SER A 111 -0.32 -2.43 7.52
CA SER A 111 -1.22 -2.00 8.61
C SER A 111 -2.17 -0.88 8.18
N GLY A 112 -2.06 -0.40 6.95
CA GLY A 112 -2.97 0.50 6.27
C GLY A 112 -4.06 -0.24 5.49
N ALA A 113 -3.96 -1.57 5.33
CA ALA A 113 -5.07 -2.44 4.91
C ALA A 113 -6.13 -2.63 6.02
N VAL A 114 -6.23 -1.65 6.93
CA VAL A 114 -7.14 -1.59 8.05
C VAL A 114 -8.44 -0.91 7.63
N ASP A 115 -9.54 -1.59 7.98
CA ASP A 115 -10.94 -1.16 8.01
C ASP A 115 -11.15 0.33 7.68
N TYR A 116 -11.39 0.62 6.40
CA TYR A 116 -11.78 1.95 5.96
C TYR A 116 -13.14 2.28 6.61
N PRO A 117 -13.18 3.24 7.55
CA PRO A 117 -14.38 3.49 8.33
C PRO A 117 -15.50 3.94 7.38
N ALA A 118 -16.69 3.36 7.53
CA ALA A 118 -17.80 3.66 6.64
C ALA A 118 -18.04 5.19 6.53
N PRO A 119 -18.39 5.69 5.33
CA PRO A 119 -18.74 7.08 5.15
C PRO A 119 -19.95 7.43 6.03
N THR A 120 -19.98 8.66 6.51
CA THR A 120 -21.09 9.16 7.35
C THR A 120 -21.88 10.22 6.62
N CYS A 121 -23.19 10.29 6.84
CA CYS A 121 -24.02 11.35 6.28
C CYS A 121 -24.86 11.93 7.41
N ALA A 122 -24.50 13.13 7.87
CA ALA A 122 -25.14 13.79 9.01
C ALA A 122 -26.63 14.12 8.77
N GLN A 123 -27.07 14.09 7.51
CA GLN A 123 -28.44 14.36 7.11
C GLN A 123 -29.34 13.13 7.24
N VAL A 124 -28.76 11.93 7.33
CA VAL A 124 -29.52 10.71 7.62
C VAL A 124 -30.10 10.80 9.03
N GLN A 125 -31.40 10.60 9.14
CA GLN A 125 -32.12 10.52 10.40
C GLN A 125 -32.50 9.08 10.71
N GLY A 126 -32.70 8.75 11.99
CA GLY A 126 -32.99 7.39 12.43
C GLY A 126 -31.74 6.52 12.55
N SER A 127 -31.94 5.21 12.70
CA SER A 127 -30.86 4.24 12.90
C SER A 127 -31.26 2.84 12.43
N GLY A 128 -30.30 2.05 11.94
CA GLY A 128 -30.55 0.69 11.44
C GLY A 128 -31.56 0.70 10.29
N ALA A 129 -32.54 -0.21 10.32
CA ALA A 129 -33.60 -0.30 9.31
C ALA A 129 -34.56 0.91 9.29
N ASN A 130 -34.45 1.84 10.24
CA ASN A 130 -35.24 3.08 10.26
C ASN A 130 -34.41 4.30 9.83
N ALA A 131 -33.21 4.10 9.28
CA ALA A 131 -32.39 5.19 8.76
C ALA A 131 -32.97 5.70 7.44
N PHE A 132 -33.21 7.01 7.31
CA PHE A 132 -33.75 7.62 6.10
C PHE A 132 -33.16 9.02 5.86
N LEU A 133 -33.09 9.42 4.60
CA LEU A 133 -32.80 10.81 4.21
C LEU A 133 -34.12 11.61 4.17
N PRO A 134 -34.22 12.74 4.89
CA PRO A 134 -35.40 13.61 4.84
C PRO A 134 -35.74 14.07 3.42
N SER A 135 -37.03 14.13 3.08
CA SER A 135 -37.50 14.45 1.73
C SER A 135 -37.21 15.89 1.28
N ASP A 136 -36.93 16.80 2.21
CA ASP A 136 -36.49 18.17 1.96
C ASP A 136 -34.96 18.29 1.76
N THR A 137 -34.21 17.20 1.92
CA THR A 137 -32.77 17.16 1.60
C THR A 137 -32.58 17.27 0.10
N ALA A 138 -32.00 18.37 -0.39
CA ALA A 138 -31.68 18.52 -1.81
C ALA A 138 -30.38 17.79 -2.20
N ILE A 139 -29.39 17.80 -1.32
CA ILE A 139 -28.05 17.23 -1.53
C ILE A 139 -27.68 16.45 -0.26
N ALA A 140 -27.32 15.18 -0.37
CA ALA A 140 -26.70 14.41 0.69
C ALA A 140 -25.18 14.58 0.65
N VAL A 141 -24.55 14.75 1.81
CA VAL A 141 -23.10 14.93 1.99
C VAL A 141 -22.58 13.71 2.73
N PHE A 142 -21.74 12.93 2.05
CA PHE A 142 -21.07 11.77 2.62
C PHE A 142 -19.65 12.16 3.02
N ASP A 143 -19.41 12.30 4.32
CA ASP A 143 -18.10 12.59 4.91
C ASP A 143 -17.30 11.29 5.07
N ILE A 144 -16.06 11.30 4.57
CA ILE A 144 -15.08 10.27 4.88
C ILE A 144 -14.47 10.61 6.25
N PRO A 145 -14.55 9.69 7.24
CA PRO A 145 -14.05 9.97 8.59
C PRO A 145 -12.56 10.30 8.60
N ASN A 146 -12.14 11.22 9.48
CA ASN A 146 -10.72 11.58 9.66
C ASN A 146 -9.86 10.45 10.25
N THR A 147 -10.51 9.36 10.70
CA THR A 147 -9.88 8.11 11.11
C THR A 147 -9.52 7.22 9.91
N ALA A 148 -9.96 7.56 8.69
CA ALA A 148 -9.54 6.86 7.48
C ALA A 148 -8.05 7.16 7.20
N PRO A 149 -7.22 6.13 6.91
CA PRO A 149 -5.78 6.28 6.68
C PRO A 149 -5.45 6.83 5.28
N LEU A 150 -6.09 7.93 4.87
CA LEU A 150 -5.89 8.58 3.58
C LEU A 150 -4.57 9.37 3.53
N ARG A 151 -3.89 9.33 2.39
CA ARG A 151 -2.66 10.08 2.08
C ARG A 151 -2.95 11.08 0.97
N THR A 152 -2.32 12.25 1.05
CA THR A 152 -2.43 13.27 -0.02
C THR A 152 -2.06 12.64 -1.35
N GLY A 153 -2.93 12.78 -2.36
CA GLY A 153 -2.78 12.15 -3.66
C GLY A 153 -3.66 10.93 -3.88
N ASP A 154 -4.18 10.29 -2.82
CA ASP A 154 -5.14 9.19 -2.96
C ASP A 154 -6.34 9.58 -3.81
N VAL A 155 -6.75 8.71 -4.72
CA VAL A 155 -8.01 8.84 -5.46
C VAL A 155 -9.07 8.02 -4.75
N VAL A 156 -10.07 8.69 -4.21
CA VAL A 156 -11.20 8.08 -3.50
C VAL A 156 -12.43 8.07 -4.41
N THR A 157 -13.08 6.92 -4.51
CA THR A 157 -14.33 6.72 -5.27
C THR A 157 -15.43 6.25 -4.32
N LEU A 158 -16.59 6.91 -4.34
CA LEU A 158 -17.75 6.54 -3.54
C LEU A 158 -18.65 5.57 -4.34
N HIS A 159 -19.15 4.53 -3.68
CA HIS A 159 -19.97 3.46 -4.29
C HIS A 159 -21.29 3.31 -3.56
N PHE A 160 -22.34 2.96 -4.31
CA PHE A 160 -23.68 2.73 -3.77
C PHE A 160 -24.15 1.34 -4.19
N ALA A 161 -24.59 0.54 -3.23
CA ALA A 161 -25.15 -0.78 -3.50
C ALA A 161 -26.51 -0.94 -2.84
N ALA A 162 -27.44 -1.58 -3.55
CA ALA A 162 -28.72 -1.99 -3.00
C ALA A 162 -28.63 -3.43 -2.50
N ALA A 163 -29.21 -3.72 -1.33
CA ALA A 163 -29.31 -5.10 -0.82
C ALA A 163 -30.18 -6.00 -1.70
N SER A 164 -31.07 -5.40 -2.50
CA SER A 164 -31.88 -6.09 -3.50
C SER A 164 -32.23 -5.15 -4.66
N GLY A 165 -32.46 -5.72 -5.84
CA GLY A 165 -32.75 -4.96 -7.05
C GLY A 165 -31.51 -4.44 -7.76
N THR A 166 -31.72 -3.56 -8.75
CA THR A 166 -30.64 -2.93 -9.53
C THR A 166 -31.02 -1.49 -9.86
N PRO A 167 -31.19 -0.63 -8.84
CA PRO A 167 -31.41 0.79 -9.08
C PRO A 167 -30.20 1.37 -9.84
N PRO A 168 -30.41 2.42 -10.66
CA PRO A 168 -29.32 3.12 -11.31
C PRO A 168 -28.38 3.71 -10.24
N GLU A 169 -27.11 3.34 -10.31
CA GLU A 169 -26.09 3.85 -9.39
C GLU A 169 -25.81 5.35 -9.66
N PRO A 170 -25.68 6.20 -8.62
CA PRO A 170 -25.29 7.60 -8.79
C PRO A 170 -23.93 7.71 -9.47
N VAL A 171 -23.83 8.51 -10.53
CA VAL A 171 -22.55 8.76 -11.20
C VAL A 171 -21.81 9.87 -10.47
N ILE A 172 -20.84 9.49 -9.64
CA ILE A 172 -20.05 10.41 -8.82
C ILE A 172 -18.61 10.41 -9.30
N ALA A 173 -18.07 11.60 -9.58
CA ALA A 173 -16.66 11.72 -9.95
C ALA A 173 -15.75 11.35 -8.77
N PRO A 174 -14.72 10.52 -8.98
CA PRO A 174 -13.67 10.30 -7.98
C PRO A 174 -13.03 11.61 -7.55
N LYS A 175 -12.57 11.69 -6.30
CA LYS A 175 -11.90 12.88 -5.75
C LYS A 175 -10.51 12.53 -5.25
N THR A 176 -9.55 13.39 -5.54
CA THR A 176 -8.20 13.29 -4.98
C THR A 176 -8.17 13.86 -3.57
N PHE A 177 -7.68 13.08 -2.60
CA PHE A 177 -7.53 13.51 -1.22
C PHE A 177 -6.41 14.53 -1.10
N SER A 178 -6.71 15.64 -0.42
CA SER A 178 -5.77 16.74 -0.15
C SER A 178 -5.76 17.18 1.33
N GLY A 179 -6.62 16.58 2.16
CA GLY A 179 -6.80 16.90 3.57
C GLY A 179 -8.26 16.79 4.01
N PHE A 180 -8.48 16.77 5.32
CA PHE A 180 -9.83 16.81 5.91
C PHE A 180 -10.30 18.25 6.18
N PRO A 181 -11.61 18.52 6.16
CA PRO A 181 -12.71 17.60 5.90
C PRO A 181 -12.76 17.14 4.43
N PHE A 182 -13.11 15.87 4.21
CA PHE A 182 -13.16 15.26 2.88
C PHE A 182 -14.50 14.56 2.66
N ASN A 183 -15.25 14.98 1.65
CA ASN A 183 -16.62 14.52 1.43
C ASN A 183 -17.03 14.46 -0.04
N PHE A 184 -18.17 13.81 -0.30
CA PHE A 184 -18.85 13.75 -1.58
C PHE A 184 -20.26 14.35 -1.44
N SER A 185 -20.64 15.19 -2.40
CA SER A 185 -21.99 15.74 -2.48
C SER A 185 -22.76 14.97 -3.55
N VAL A 186 -23.88 14.39 -3.18
CA VAL A 186 -24.74 13.57 -4.05
C VAL A 186 -26.13 14.19 -4.05
N ALA A 187 -26.71 14.40 -5.23
CA ALA A 187 -28.07 14.94 -5.30
C ALA A 187 -29.05 13.90 -4.72
N ASN A 188 -30.01 14.34 -3.90
CA ASN A 188 -31.00 13.42 -3.33
C ASN A 188 -31.80 12.73 -4.44
N ALA A 189 -31.99 13.39 -5.58
CA ALA A 189 -32.62 12.82 -6.77
C ALA A 189 -31.93 11.54 -7.28
N ASP A 190 -30.60 11.41 -7.11
CA ASP A 190 -29.84 10.22 -7.50
C ASP A 190 -29.94 9.10 -6.45
N ILE A 191 -30.34 9.44 -5.21
CA ILE A 191 -30.52 8.50 -4.10
C ILE A 191 -31.98 8.00 -4.02
N LEU A 192 -32.95 8.78 -4.52
CA LEU A 192 -34.37 8.42 -4.56
C LEU A 192 -34.66 7.01 -5.13
N PRO A 193 -33.94 6.50 -6.16
CA PRO A 193 -34.13 5.13 -6.64
C PRO A 193 -33.90 4.04 -5.58
N PHE A 194 -33.24 4.37 -4.46
CA PHE A 194 -32.97 3.46 -3.35
C PHE A 194 -34.03 3.53 -2.23
N VAL A 195 -35.06 4.40 -2.32
CA VAL A 195 -35.98 4.68 -1.18
C VAL A 195 -36.74 3.46 -0.65
N GLU A 196 -36.99 2.45 -1.48
CA GLU A 196 -37.71 1.23 -1.10
C GLU A 196 -36.79 0.02 -0.85
N VAL A 197 -35.47 0.22 -0.89
CA VAL A 197 -34.48 -0.85 -0.72
C VAL A 197 -33.40 -0.45 0.28
N ASP A 198 -32.88 -1.43 1.02
CA ASP A 198 -31.72 -1.16 1.86
C ASP A 198 -30.52 -0.79 0.98
N MET A 199 -29.88 0.33 1.31
CA MET A 199 -28.75 0.87 0.57
C MET A 199 -27.51 0.87 1.47
N SER A 200 -26.38 0.38 0.93
CA SER A 200 -25.06 0.57 1.53
C SER A 200 -24.27 1.58 0.73
N VAL A 201 -23.48 2.37 1.44
CA VAL A 201 -22.56 3.36 0.86
C VAL A 201 -21.16 3.02 1.34
N THR A 202 -20.25 2.81 0.41
CA THR A 202 -18.85 2.47 0.67
C THR A 202 -17.93 3.34 -0.18
N TYR A 203 -16.63 3.21 0.01
CA TYR A 203 -15.65 3.84 -0.89
C TYR A 203 -14.48 2.91 -1.14
N SER A 204 -13.80 3.13 -2.27
CA SER A 204 -12.51 2.53 -2.59
C SER A 204 -11.44 3.61 -2.65
N VAL A 205 -10.22 3.25 -2.30
CA VAL A 205 -9.06 4.13 -2.36
C VAL A 205 -8.04 3.54 -3.31
N VAL A 206 -7.66 4.30 -4.33
CA VAL A 206 -6.48 4.02 -5.16
C VAL A 206 -5.39 4.96 -4.68
N ARG A 207 -4.28 4.43 -4.18
CA ARG A 207 -3.13 5.26 -3.77
C ARG A 207 -2.67 6.07 -4.98
N GLY A 208 -2.50 7.38 -4.79
CA GLY A 208 -1.88 8.22 -5.81
C GLY A 208 -0.40 7.88 -5.86
N ASN A 209 0.11 7.57 -7.06
CA ASN A 209 1.55 7.48 -7.30
C ASN A 209 2.21 8.76 -6.78
N GLY A 210 3.30 8.61 -6.03
CA GLY A 210 4.18 9.71 -5.64
C GLY A 210 4.89 10.31 -6.84
#